data_AF-A0ABD6SV22-F1
#
_entry.id   AF-A0ABD6SV22-F1
#
_cell.length_a   1.000
_cell.length_b   1.000
_cell.length_c   1.000
_cell.angle_alpha   90.00
_cell.angle_beta   90.00
_cell.angle_gamma   90.00
#
_symmetry.space_group_name_H-M   'P 1'
#
loop_
_entity.id
_entity.type
_entity.pdbx_description
1 polymer ?
#
loop_
_entity_poly.entity_id
_entity_poly.type
_entity_poly.pdbx_seq_one_letter_code
_entity_poly.pdbx_strand_id
1 'polypeptide(L)'
;MYAIIATFDRVFTNKITELQNKLTNVIGTNQLAGVEPHITIADYNELDVNLYIEKLKEFVAIQENMSAVTFPSVGTFPTNGTVFLAPTVTDDLLRLHHFYHDHFKTFHDNSNSYYVPGKWVPHCTIQLIF
;
A
#
# COMPACT_ATOMS: atom_id res chain seq x y z
N MET A 1 10.65 -4.15 11.68
CA MET A 1 9.74 -3.32 10.86
C MET A 1 8.98 -4.22 9.92
N TYR A 2 7.66 -4.09 9.93
CA TYR A 2 6.71 -4.84 9.14
C TYR A 2 5.80 -3.86 8.39
N ALA A 3 5.34 -4.25 7.21
CA ALA A 3 4.37 -3.48 6.43
C ALA A 3 3.21 -4.39 6.06
N ILE A 4 2.01 -3.84 6.13
CA ILE A 4 0.79 -4.49 5.70
C ILE A 4 0.33 -3.82 4.43
N ILE A 5 0.18 -4.63 3.39
CA ILE A 5 -0.03 -4.17 2.03
C ILE A 5 -1.31 -4.79 1.45
N ALA A 6 -2.03 -4.02 0.65
CA ALA A 6 -3.07 -4.50 -0.22
C ALA A 6 -2.48 -4.69 -1.62
N THR A 7 -2.47 -5.92 -2.11
CA THR A 7 -2.05 -6.26 -3.47
C THR A 7 -3.23 -6.19 -4.44
N PHE A 8 -2.94 -6.24 -5.74
CA PHE A 8 -3.95 -6.16 -6.79
C PHE A 8 -4.21 -7.52 -7.43
N ASP A 9 -5.28 -7.57 -8.24
CA ASP A 9 -5.48 -8.71 -9.13
C ASP A 9 -4.29 -8.85 -10.11
N ARG A 10 -4.12 -10.06 -10.63
CA ARG A 10 -3.02 -10.40 -11.52
C ARG A 10 -2.97 -9.55 -12.78
N VAL A 11 -4.12 -9.11 -13.30
CA VAL A 11 -4.19 -8.32 -14.54
C VAL A 11 -3.59 -6.93 -14.30
N PHE A 12 -3.98 -6.28 -13.20
CA PHE A 12 -3.46 -4.98 -12.84
C PHE A 12 -1.98 -5.07 -12.43
N THR A 13 -1.62 -6.05 -11.60
CA THR A 13 -0.22 -6.29 -11.19
C THR A 13 0.71 -6.40 -12.40
N ASN A 14 0.36 -7.21 -13.40
CA ASN A 14 1.18 -7.35 -14.61
C ASN A 14 1.37 -6.01 -15.36
N LYS A 15 0.31 -5.19 -15.47
CA LYS A 15 0.38 -3.87 -16.11
C LYS A 15 1.33 -2.93 -15.36
N ILE A 16 1.31 -2.95 -14.02
CA ILE A 16 2.20 -2.12 -13.22
C ILE A 16 3.64 -2.60 -13.34
N THR A 17 3.88 -3.90 -13.30
CA THR A 17 5.22 -4.47 -13.50
C THR A 17 5.78 -4.12 -14.88
N GLU A 18 4.97 -4.17 -15.94
CA GLU A 18 5.37 -3.70 -17.28
C GLU A 18 5.73 -2.22 -17.29
N LEU A 19 4.96 -1.37 -16.60
CA LEU A 19 5.24 0.06 -16.48
C LEU A 19 6.56 0.30 -15.72
N GLN A 20 6.77 -0.37 -14.59
CA GLN A 20 8.01 -0.30 -13.80
C GLN A 20 9.23 -0.73 -14.63
N ASN A 21 9.11 -1.80 -15.44
CA ASN A 21 10.17 -2.24 -16.34
C ASN A 21 10.49 -1.20 -17.42
N LYS A 22 9.47 -0.55 -18.00
CA LYS A 22 9.66 0.53 -18.98
C LYS A 22 10.38 1.73 -18.35
N LEU A 23 9.98 2.14 -17.14
CA LEU A 23 10.61 3.23 -16.40
C LEU A 23 12.07 2.89 -16.03
N THR A 24 12.31 1.67 -15.57
CA THR A 24 13.65 1.13 -15.28
C THR A 24 14.58 1.26 -16.50
N ASN A 25 14.09 0.90 -17.70
CA ASN A 25 14.89 0.99 -18.92
C ASN A 25 15.27 2.44 -19.30
N VAL A 26 14.46 3.42 -18.89
CA VAL A 26 14.72 4.85 -19.13
C VAL A 26 15.67 5.43 -18.06
N ILE A 27 15.47 5.05 -16.80
CA ILE A 27 16.17 5.63 -15.64
C ILE A 27 17.49 4.91 -15.34
N GLY A 28 17.61 3.64 -15.73
CA GLY A 28 18.79 2.81 -15.52
C GLY A 28 18.87 2.13 -14.15
N THR A 29 17.84 2.25 -13.31
CA THR A 29 17.79 1.60 -11.98
C THR A 29 16.44 0.92 -11.74
N ASN A 30 16.48 -0.25 -11.10
CA ASN A 30 15.29 -1.03 -10.74
C ASN A 30 15.19 -1.27 -9.23
N GLN A 31 14.95 -0.21 -8.47
CA GLN A 31 14.84 -0.34 -7.01
C GLN A 31 13.58 -1.12 -6.55
N LEU A 32 12.63 -1.36 -7.45
CA LEU A 32 11.39 -2.09 -7.17
C LEU A 32 11.43 -3.54 -7.66
N ALA A 33 12.59 -4.03 -8.11
CA ALA A 33 12.74 -5.40 -8.58
C ALA A 33 12.31 -6.40 -7.50
N GLY A 34 11.32 -7.23 -7.82
CA GLY A 34 10.78 -8.23 -6.90
C GLY A 34 9.82 -7.70 -5.84
N VAL A 35 9.52 -6.39 -5.84
CA VAL A 35 8.49 -5.79 -4.99
C VAL A 35 7.15 -5.90 -5.70
N GLU A 36 6.21 -6.63 -5.12
CA GLU A 36 4.86 -6.76 -5.66
C GLU A 36 4.15 -5.39 -5.66
N PRO A 37 3.52 -4.94 -6.76
CA PRO A 37 2.70 -3.74 -6.78
C PRO A 37 1.62 -3.75 -5.68
N HIS A 38 1.58 -2.70 -4.87
CA HIS A 38 0.69 -2.64 -3.71
C HIS A 38 0.31 -1.21 -3.30
N ILE A 39 -0.67 -1.10 -2.40
CA ILE A 39 -0.90 0.05 -1.52
C ILE A 39 -0.53 -0.36 -0.09
N THR A 40 0.30 0.43 0.59
CA THR A 40 0.59 0.20 2.02
C THR A 40 -0.55 0.70 2.89
N ILE A 41 -1.07 -0.16 3.75
CA ILE A 41 -2.19 0.09 4.67
C ILE A 41 -1.68 0.54 6.05
N ALA A 42 -0.61 -0.10 6.53
CA ALA A 42 0.01 0.19 7.82
C ALA A 42 1.46 -0.31 7.86
N ASP A 43 2.21 0.20 8.82
CA ASP A 43 3.52 -0.28 9.23
C ASP A 43 3.57 -0.48 10.75
N TYR A 44 4.47 -1.35 11.18
CA TYR A 44 4.73 -1.65 12.60
C TYR A 44 6.24 -1.78 12.80
N ASN A 45 6.78 -1.30 13.92
CA ASN A 45 8.19 -1.53 14.23
C ASN A 45 8.40 -3.00 14.63
N GLU A 46 7.58 -3.48 15.56
CA GLU A 46 7.58 -4.84 16.09
C GLU A 46 6.19 -5.48 15.96
N LEU A 47 6.17 -6.79 15.69
CA LEU A 47 4.92 -7.50 15.45
C LEU A 47 5.05 -8.96 15.90
N ASP A 48 4.12 -9.44 16.73
CA ASP A 48 3.92 -10.88 16.89
C ASP A 48 3.27 -11.41 15.61
N VAL A 49 4.10 -11.86 14.68
CA VAL A 49 3.68 -12.27 13.33
C VAL A 49 2.66 -13.41 13.39
N ASN A 50 2.78 -14.36 14.32
CA ASN A 50 1.87 -15.50 14.38
C ASN A 50 0.49 -15.06 14.83
N LEU A 51 0.40 -14.28 15.92
CA LEU A 51 -0.86 -13.73 16.38
C LEU A 51 -1.48 -12.80 15.34
N TYR A 52 -0.65 -11.99 14.69
CA TYR A 52 -1.07 -11.05 13.67
C TYR A 52 -1.70 -11.76 12.45
N ILE A 53 -1.09 -12.86 11.98
CA ILE A 53 -1.62 -13.64 10.86
C ILE A 53 -3.01 -14.21 11.19
N GLU A 54 -3.21 -14.72 12.40
CA GLU A 54 -4.53 -15.23 12.81
C GLU A 54 -5.58 -14.10 12.83
N LYS A 55 -5.22 -12.93 13.35
CA LYS A 55 -6.09 -11.75 13.33
C LYS A 55 -6.36 -11.22 11.92
N LEU A 56 -5.37 -11.30 11.02
CA LEU A 56 -5.54 -10.92 9.63
C LEU A 56 -6.51 -11.85 8.91
N LYS A 57 -6.47 -13.16 9.17
CA LYS A 57 -7.46 -14.11 8.62
C LYS A 57 -8.87 -13.77 9.10
N GLU A 58 -9.06 -13.50 10.39
CA GLU A 58 -10.34 -13.07 10.95
C GLU A 58 -10.84 -11.78 10.29
N PHE A 59 -9.97 -10.78 10.16
CA PHE A 59 -10.31 -9.49 9.54
C PHE A 59 -10.71 -9.63 8.07
N VAL A 60 -9.95 -10.40 7.28
CA VAL A 60 -10.24 -10.61 5.85
C VAL A 60 -11.55 -11.38 5.66
N ALA A 61 -11.85 -12.36 6.53
CA ALA A 61 -13.08 -13.16 6.44
C ALA A 61 -14.37 -12.34 6.64
N ILE A 62 -14.28 -11.18 7.30
CA ILE A 62 -15.42 -10.28 7.54
C ILE A 62 -15.48 -9.10 6.58
N GLN A 63 -14.53 -8.95 5.66
CA GLN A 63 -14.56 -7.86 4.69
C GLN A 63 -15.62 -8.11 3.62
N GLU A 64 -16.42 -7.07 3.33
CA GLU A 64 -17.30 -7.05 2.18
C GLU A 64 -16.50 -6.77 0.89
N ASN A 65 -17.10 -7.09 -0.25
CA ASN A 65 -16.53 -6.71 -1.54
C ASN A 65 -16.39 -5.18 -1.64
N MET A 66 -15.17 -4.72 -1.84
CA MET A 66 -14.89 -3.30 -2.04
C MET A 66 -15.11 -2.91 -3.50
N SER A 67 -15.57 -1.68 -3.73
CA SER A 67 -15.57 -1.05 -5.04
C SER A 67 -14.16 -1.05 -5.66
N ALA A 68 -14.09 -1.19 -6.98
CA ALA A 68 -12.81 -1.18 -7.69
C ALA A 68 -12.02 0.13 -7.44
N VAL A 69 -10.75 -0.01 -7.11
CA VAL A 69 -9.83 1.12 -6.97
C VAL A 69 -9.31 1.52 -8.36
N THR A 70 -9.44 2.79 -8.70
CA THR A 70 -8.95 3.35 -9.98
C THR A 70 -7.76 4.27 -9.74
N PHE A 71 -6.84 4.32 -10.70
CA PHE A 71 -5.61 5.12 -10.62
C PHE A 71 -5.57 6.16 -11.75
N PRO A 72 -6.28 7.29 -11.62
CA PRO A 72 -6.41 8.27 -12.70
C PRO A 72 -5.19 9.18 -12.86
N SER A 73 -4.23 9.16 -11.93
CA SER A 73 -3.13 10.12 -11.91
C SER A 73 -1.81 9.54 -11.41
N VAL A 74 -0.72 10.22 -11.76
CA VAL A 74 0.63 9.96 -11.28
C VAL A 74 1.03 11.10 -10.35
N GLY A 75 1.64 10.77 -9.21
CA GLY A 75 2.15 11.72 -8.23
C GLY A 75 3.63 11.46 -7.92
N THR A 76 4.23 12.40 -7.18
CA THR A 76 5.56 12.22 -6.62
C THR A 76 5.65 12.78 -5.20
N PHE A 77 6.41 12.10 -4.35
CA PHE A 77 6.80 12.64 -3.04
C PHE A 77 8.12 13.40 -3.21
N PRO A 78 8.10 14.74 -3.15
CA PRO A 78 9.28 15.54 -3.48
C PRO A 78 10.44 15.35 -2.49
N THR A 79 10.15 14.87 -1.29
CA THR A 79 11.14 14.68 -0.22
C THR A 79 11.99 13.42 -0.37
N ASN A 80 11.51 12.40 -1.09
CA ASN A 80 12.22 11.12 -1.26
C ASN A 80 12.24 10.62 -2.71
N GLY A 81 11.68 11.37 -3.67
CA GLY A 81 11.75 11.05 -5.10
C GLY A 81 10.93 9.83 -5.52
N THR A 82 10.03 9.35 -4.67
CA THR A 82 9.09 8.30 -5.05
C THR A 82 8.14 8.84 -6.12
N VAL A 83 7.98 8.09 -7.21
CA VAL A 83 6.92 8.28 -8.20
C VAL A 83 5.90 7.17 -8.02
N PHE A 84 4.63 7.53 -7.99
CA PHE A 84 3.56 6.61 -7.68
C PHE A 84 2.30 6.86 -8.51
N LEU A 85 1.49 5.82 -8.67
CA LEU A 85 0.11 5.95 -9.11
C LEU A 85 -0.76 6.34 -7.92
N ALA A 86 -1.53 7.41 -8.07
CA ALA A 86 -2.44 7.88 -7.05
C ALA A 86 -3.85 7.33 -7.33
N PRO A 87 -4.43 6.54 -6.40
CA PRO A 87 -5.79 6.08 -6.54
C PRO A 87 -6.78 7.23 -6.33
N THR A 88 -7.98 7.11 -6.90
CA THR A 88 -9.11 7.93 -6.48
C THR A 88 -9.42 7.59 -5.01
N VAL A 89 -9.34 8.59 -4.12
CA VAL A 89 -9.67 8.40 -2.70
C VAL A 89 -11.19 8.35 -2.56
N THR A 90 -11.73 7.15 -2.35
CA THR A 90 -13.16 6.91 -2.15
C THR A 90 -13.48 6.65 -0.68
N ASP A 91 -14.74 6.85 -0.30
CA ASP A 91 -15.23 6.53 1.05
C ASP A 91 -15.03 5.05 1.39
N ASP A 92 -15.17 4.14 0.42
CA ASP A 92 -14.90 2.71 0.61
C ASP A 92 -13.43 2.43 0.96
N LEU A 93 -12.49 3.09 0.28
CA LEU A 93 -11.07 2.93 0.54
C LEU A 93 -10.70 3.47 1.93
N LEU A 94 -11.24 4.63 2.30
CA LEU A 94 -11.04 5.21 3.62
C LEU A 94 -11.70 4.38 4.72
N ARG A 95 -12.89 3.83 4.47
CA ARG A 95 -13.60 2.95 5.40
C ARG A 95 -12.80 1.67 5.66
N LEU A 96 -12.26 1.03 4.62
CA LEU A 96 -11.38 -0.14 4.76
C LEU A 96 -10.17 0.20 5.65
N HIS A 97 -9.51 1.32 5.36
CA HIS A 97 -8.32 1.75 6.11
C HIS A 97 -8.64 2.05 7.59
N HIS A 98 -9.68 2.83 7.86
CA HIS A 98 -10.09 3.13 9.24
C HIS A 98 -10.55 1.89 9.99
N PHE A 99 -11.31 1.00 9.34
CA PHE A 99 -11.78 -0.24 9.95
C PHE A 99 -10.61 -1.17 10.29
N TYR A 100 -9.63 -1.26 9.39
CA TYR A 100 -8.38 -1.96 9.67
C TYR A 100 -7.67 -1.37 10.90
N HIS A 101 -7.47 -0.05 10.97
CA HIS A 101 -6.76 0.57 12.09
C HIS A 101 -7.48 0.42 13.43
N ASP A 102 -8.82 0.46 13.46
CA ASP A 102 -9.57 0.18 14.69
C ASP A 102 -9.47 -1.29 15.12
N HIS A 103 -9.52 -2.22 14.15
CA HIS A 103 -9.42 -3.65 14.43
C HIS A 103 -8.03 -4.05 14.96
N PHE A 104 -6.97 -3.45 14.41
CA PHE A 104 -5.57 -3.76 14.74
C PHE A 104 -4.92 -2.78 15.74
N LYS A 105 -5.69 -1.90 16.39
CA LYS A 105 -5.16 -0.87 17.29
C LYS A 105 -4.27 -1.39 18.42
N THR A 106 -4.43 -2.64 18.84
CA THR A 106 -3.60 -3.28 19.87
C THR A 106 -2.16 -3.55 19.42
N PHE A 107 -1.93 -3.62 18.11
CA PHE A 107 -0.59 -3.77 17.51
C PHE A 107 0.07 -2.43 17.21
N HIS A 108 -0.64 -1.32 17.37
CA HIS A 108 -0.14 -0.01 17.00
C HIS A 108 1.02 0.43 17.91
N ASP A 109 2.19 0.62 17.32
CA ASP A 109 3.43 0.99 18.02
C ASP A 109 4.08 2.27 17.49
N ASN A 110 3.44 2.95 16.52
CA ASN A 110 3.96 4.16 15.90
C ASN A 110 2.87 5.15 15.45
N SER A 111 2.48 6.07 16.32
CA SER A 111 1.50 7.12 16.01
C SER A 111 1.99 8.20 15.04
N ASN A 112 3.30 8.22 14.77
CA ASN A 112 3.92 9.14 13.82
C ASN A 112 4.00 8.60 12.40
N SER A 113 3.62 7.34 12.18
CA SER A 113 3.58 6.73 10.85
C SER A 113 2.76 7.56 9.86
N TYR A 114 3.20 7.57 8.59
CA TYR A 114 2.44 8.17 7.49
C TYR A 114 1.19 7.37 7.13
N TYR A 115 1.07 6.12 7.60
CA TYR A 115 -0.02 5.22 7.24
C TYR A 115 -1.16 5.21 8.26
N VAL A 116 -1.11 6.05 9.29
CA VAL A 116 -2.23 6.20 10.25
C VAL A 116 -3.37 7.06 9.69
N PRO A 117 -4.60 6.90 10.20
CA PRO A 117 -5.74 7.74 9.86
C PRO A 117 -5.40 9.24 9.94
N GLY A 118 -5.84 10.01 8.94
CA GLY A 118 -5.59 11.45 8.84
C GLY A 118 -4.21 11.86 8.30
N LYS A 119 -3.26 10.94 8.16
CA LYS A 119 -1.95 11.18 7.52
C LYS A 119 -1.76 10.40 6.22
N TRP A 120 -2.55 9.35 6.02
CA TRP A 120 -2.41 8.42 4.91
C TRP A 120 -2.64 9.06 3.54
N VAL A 121 -1.63 8.94 2.69
CA VAL A 121 -1.73 9.20 1.25
C VAL A 121 -1.69 7.82 0.56
N PRO A 122 -2.83 7.26 0.12
CA PRO A 122 -2.82 5.97 -0.56
C PRO A 122 -2.09 6.11 -1.90
N HIS A 123 -1.21 5.16 -2.22
CA HIS A 123 -0.42 5.20 -3.44
C HIS A 123 0.11 3.81 -3.82
N CYS A 124 0.41 3.61 -5.11
CA CYS A 124 1.17 2.48 -5.60
C CYS A 124 2.48 2.94 -6.23
N THR A 125 3.61 2.61 -5.61
CA THR A 125 4.94 3.05 -6.06
C THR A 125 5.34 2.38 -7.37
N ILE A 126 5.76 3.18 -8.35
CA ILE A 126 6.19 2.72 -9.69
C ILE A 126 7.64 3.05 -10.01
N GLN A 127 8.28 3.96 -9.26
CA GLN A 127 9.72 4.21 -9.36
C GLN A 127 10.24 4.90 -8.10
N LEU A 128 11.51 4.65 -7.77
CA LEU A 128 12.31 5.44 -6.82
C LEU A 128 13.45 6.11 -7.59
N ILE A 129 13.55 7.44 -7.50
CA ILE A 129 14.49 8.24 -8.32
C ILE A 129 15.80 8.56 -7.57
N PHE A 130 15.85 8.43 -6.24
CA PHE A 130 17.04 8.69 -5.42
C PHE A 130 17.56 7.43 -4.74
#